data_AF-A0A2R6HBN7-F1
#
_entry.id   AF-A0A2R6HBN7-F1
#
_cell.length_a   1.000
_cell.length_b   1.000
_cell.length_c   1.000
_cell.angle_alpha   90.00
_cell.angle_beta   90.00
_cell.angle_gamma   90.00
#
_symmetry.space_group_name_H-M   'P 1'
#
loop_
_entity.id
_entity.type
_entity.pdbx_description
1 polymer ?
#
loop_
_entity_poly.entity_id
_entity_poly.type
_entity_poly.pdbx_seq_one_letter_code
_entity_poly.pdbx_strand_id
1 'polypeptide(L)'
;MTEIHATGLASGFLIPRRVARDHAPPNRHRRRRDDAESNRNRRPGAAIVLAGVLAVGLAVVTAAPAAGAQTQINNCTTITQPGEYVLTTDVTNRTVDDCIDIRASDVKLDGAGHLLDGVDTDGTVGVYANGTAAPLSNVAVRNLRVTDWGGGVRYQRVSDGAITDVTAASTTRVGVGLSTSETTWSPTTPSSTRTATVSSVFGSSGNTLVNSTVASNAGYGLSVASSTNNGFFDNAVVSNGEVGVAFVDLSTDNRLGGNTIESNGGVGISLRSSSNDVGGNTIESNGGAGAAIENAGDISLSSNVVSANDGEGIVVFGGNRSLVTNNTVTGNGRAGIALLAGAANNSIVNNVFRNDDNVDLSKRTIPGAVPFVPAGGPNTWNRSKTQGPNRAGGPFLGGNYYARTNGTGFSQTCADADGDGLCDSPNDFGNASDDNTDFLPLTGPCTFDTPGDVTGNGKVATDPDCDGFYEDANGDGTVDAVDVQAIFANRNDPAVADNPGEFDFTRNGKFNVVDLQKLFFELTGETRP
;
A
#
# COMPACT_ATOMS: atom_id res chain seq x y z
N MET A 1 -28.68 -28.19 -7.46
CA MET A 1 -27.53 -28.42 -8.37
C MET A 1 -27.20 -27.05 -8.94
N THR A 2 -26.20 -26.32 -8.46
CA THR A 2 -24.87 -26.71 -7.97
C THR A 2 -24.49 -25.69 -6.88
N GLU A 3 -24.12 -26.17 -5.69
CA GLU A 3 -23.67 -25.35 -4.54
C GLU A 3 -22.18 -25.00 -4.71
N ILE A 4 -21.81 -23.74 -4.48
CA ILE A 4 -20.41 -23.31 -4.38
C ILE A 4 -20.04 -23.24 -2.91
N HIS A 5 -19.01 -24.01 -2.57
CA HIS A 5 -18.46 -24.19 -1.23
C HIS A 5 -17.84 -22.89 -0.69
N ALA A 6 -18.33 -22.44 0.47
CA ALA A 6 -17.59 -21.59 1.39
C ALA A 6 -16.80 -22.47 2.37
N THR A 7 -15.48 -22.44 2.29
CA THR A 7 -14.55 -22.96 3.32
C THR A 7 -13.72 -21.75 3.76
N GLY A 8 -13.69 -21.28 5.00
CA GLY A 8 -13.75 -22.03 6.26
C GLY A 8 -12.33 -22.24 6.80
N LEU A 9 -11.64 -21.16 7.21
CA LEU A 9 -10.41 -21.23 8.00
C LEU A 9 -10.56 -20.35 9.25
N ALA A 10 -11.34 -20.87 10.20
CA ALA A 10 -11.25 -20.50 11.61
C ALA A 10 -10.76 -21.73 12.38
N SER A 11 -9.53 -21.66 12.88
CA SER A 11 -8.92 -22.57 13.87
C SER A 11 -7.67 -21.85 14.36
N GLY A 12 -7.41 -21.57 15.63
CA GLY A 12 -7.97 -22.01 16.90
C GLY A 12 -6.83 -21.91 17.91
N PHE A 13 -6.79 -20.86 18.72
CA PHE A 13 -5.92 -20.81 19.91
C PHE A 13 -6.75 -20.34 21.10
N LEU A 14 -7.23 -21.33 21.86
CA LEU A 14 -7.83 -21.19 23.19
C LEU A 14 -6.70 -21.16 24.22
N ILE A 15 -6.56 -20.07 24.98
CA ILE A 15 -5.87 -20.05 26.29
C ILE A 15 -6.72 -19.19 27.27
N PRO A 16 -6.94 -19.62 28.52
CA PRO A 16 -8.14 -19.28 29.28
C PRO A 16 -8.11 -17.94 30.03
N ARG A 17 -9.31 -17.40 30.24
CA ARG A 17 -9.64 -16.26 31.12
C ARG A 17 -9.02 -16.41 32.51
N ARG A 18 -8.28 -15.39 32.97
CA ARG A 18 -8.14 -15.09 34.41
C ARG A 18 -8.64 -13.67 34.71
N VAL A 19 -9.64 -13.70 35.59
CA VAL A 19 -10.26 -12.70 36.45
C VAL A 19 -9.46 -11.40 36.69
N ALA A 20 -10.18 -10.29 36.50
CA ALA A 20 -9.81 -8.92 36.84
C ALA A 20 -9.51 -8.72 38.33
N ARG A 21 -8.51 -7.89 38.63
CA ARG A 21 -8.52 -7.03 39.81
C ARG A 21 -7.97 -5.66 39.46
N ASP A 22 -8.72 -4.66 39.88
CA ASP A 22 -8.47 -3.21 39.89
C ASP A 22 -7.01 -2.87 40.19
N HIS A 23 -6.50 -1.75 39.65
CA HIS A 23 -5.68 -0.76 40.36
C HIS A 23 -5.66 0.57 39.56
N ALA A 24 -5.84 1.67 40.30
CA ALA A 24 -6.07 3.05 39.87
C ALA A 24 -4.79 3.75 39.33
N PRO A 25 -4.89 4.97 38.73
CA PRO A 25 -3.84 5.57 37.89
C PRO A 25 -2.81 6.39 38.69
N PRO A 26 -1.58 6.61 38.16
CA PRO A 26 -0.62 7.49 38.83
C PRO A 26 -0.76 8.95 38.39
N ASN A 27 -0.68 9.83 39.40
CA ASN A 27 -0.71 11.28 39.30
C ASN A 27 0.53 11.86 38.60
N ARG A 28 0.27 12.92 37.84
CA ARG A 28 1.25 13.91 37.35
C ARG A 28 1.91 14.65 38.51
N HIS A 29 3.23 14.79 38.49
CA HIS A 29 3.89 15.99 39.00
C HIS A 29 5.09 16.39 38.15
N ARG A 30 4.98 17.59 37.59
CA ARG A 30 6.04 18.40 36.98
C ARG A 30 6.94 19.00 38.06
N ARG A 31 8.25 19.09 37.79
CA ARG A 31 9.16 20.26 37.88
C ARG A 31 10.59 19.73 37.58
N ARG A 32 11.25 20.08 36.47
CA ARG A 32 12.06 21.31 36.22
C ARG A 32 12.97 21.63 37.43
N ARG A 33 14.28 21.84 37.33
CA ARG A 33 15.24 22.05 36.24
C ARG A 33 16.64 22.16 36.93
N ASP A 34 17.69 22.28 36.13
CA ASP A 34 19.00 22.91 36.44
C ASP A 34 20.19 21.98 36.74
N ASP A 35 20.94 21.72 35.66
CA ASP A 35 22.31 22.19 35.40
C ASP A 35 23.49 21.82 36.32
N ALA A 36 24.45 21.21 35.62
CA ALA A 36 25.87 21.60 35.51
C ALA A 36 26.91 21.04 36.50
N GLU A 37 27.86 20.37 35.84
CA GLU A 37 29.31 20.55 35.93
C GLU A 37 30.10 20.07 37.17
N SER A 38 30.91 19.05 36.89
CA SER A 38 32.37 19.08 36.99
C SER A 38 32.97 19.65 38.29
N ASN A 39 33.60 18.78 39.09
CA ASN A 39 35.06 18.82 39.11
C ASN A 39 35.75 17.58 39.67
N ARG A 40 36.90 17.33 39.04
CA ARG A 40 38.09 16.56 39.39
C ARG A 40 38.35 16.59 40.92
N ASN A 41 39.00 15.63 41.58
CA ASN A 41 40.39 15.23 41.37
C ASN A 41 40.83 14.30 42.53
N ARG A 42 41.78 13.41 42.20
CA ARG A 42 42.93 12.96 43.04
C ARG A 42 42.72 11.92 44.17
N ARG A 43 43.18 10.71 43.81
CA ARG A 43 43.94 9.68 44.58
C ARG A 43 45.08 10.29 45.44
N PRO A 44 45.86 9.54 46.27
CA PRO A 44 46.01 8.08 46.51
C PRO A 44 46.00 7.73 48.02
N GLY A 45 46.22 6.54 48.57
CA GLY A 45 46.59 5.19 48.14
C GLY A 45 46.94 4.38 49.41
N ALA A 46 46.81 3.06 49.41
CA ALA A 46 47.54 2.16 50.30
C ALA A 46 47.52 0.74 49.73
N ALA A 47 48.71 0.17 49.59
CA ALA A 47 48.99 -1.14 49.03
C ALA A 47 48.76 -2.25 50.06
N ILE A 48 48.32 -3.42 49.58
CA ILE A 48 48.60 -4.70 50.24
C ILE A 48 49.18 -5.63 49.17
N VAL A 49 50.42 -6.05 49.42
CA VAL A 49 51.18 -7.05 48.69
C VAL A 49 50.71 -8.43 49.12
N LEU A 50 50.38 -9.30 48.16
CA LEU A 50 50.45 -10.75 48.38
C LEU A 50 51.04 -11.41 47.14
N ALA A 51 52.24 -11.96 47.30
CA ALA A 51 52.95 -12.72 46.29
C ALA A 51 52.32 -14.11 46.14
N GLY A 52 52.08 -14.54 44.91
CA GLY A 52 51.59 -15.86 44.55
C GLY A 52 52.21 -16.34 43.24
N VAL A 53 53.26 -17.15 43.39
CA VAL A 53 53.83 -18.19 42.52
C VAL A 53 53.49 -18.16 41.01
N LEU A 54 54.55 -17.96 40.22
CA LEU A 54 54.62 -18.12 38.76
C LEU A 54 54.29 -19.57 38.35
N ALA A 55 53.22 -19.76 37.58
CA ALA A 55 53.04 -20.94 36.73
C ALA A 55 53.30 -20.52 35.29
N VAL A 56 54.42 -20.98 34.71
CA VAL A 56 54.71 -20.81 33.28
C VAL A 56 53.83 -21.80 32.51
N GLY A 57 52.61 -21.37 32.18
CA GLY A 57 51.77 -22.02 31.19
C GLY A 57 52.23 -21.60 29.80
N LEU A 58 52.65 -22.58 28.99
CA LEU A 58 52.93 -22.41 27.58
C LEU A 58 51.63 -21.95 26.89
N ALA A 59 51.51 -20.65 26.62
CA ALA A 59 50.39 -20.12 25.86
C ALA A 59 50.51 -20.62 24.42
N VAL A 60 49.74 -21.66 24.08
CA VAL A 60 49.37 -21.90 22.70
C VAL A 60 48.53 -20.71 22.31
N VAL A 61 49.14 -19.76 21.59
CA VAL A 61 48.40 -18.74 20.85
C VAL A 61 47.67 -19.49 19.74
N THR A 62 46.49 -20.01 20.05
CA THR A 62 45.51 -20.30 19.00
C THR A 62 45.16 -18.95 18.42
N ALA A 63 45.61 -18.70 17.18
CA ALA A 63 45.18 -17.54 16.43
C ALA A 63 43.67 -17.41 16.58
N ALA A 64 43.21 -16.29 17.12
CA ALA A 64 41.80 -15.95 17.08
C ALA A 64 41.35 -16.06 15.61
N PRO A 65 40.20 -16.68 15.31
CA PRO A 65 39.70 -16.69 13.95
C PRO A 65 39.63 -15.24 13.47
N ALA A 66 40.10 -15.00 12.25
CA ALA A 66 40.15 -13.67 11.67
C ALA A 66 38.77 -13.00 11.80
N ALA A 67 38.74 -11.83 12.44
CA ALA A 67 37.56 -10.98 12.44
C ALA A 67 37.22 -10.63 10.98
N GLY A 68 36.04 -11.06 10.51
CA GLY A 68 35.46 -10.63 9.24
C GLY A 68 35.41 -11.65 8.10
N ALA A 69 35.66 -12.95 8.33
CA ALA A 69 35.41 -13.96 7.30
C ALA A 69 33.94 -14.41 7.31
N GLN A 70 33.24 -14.26 6.18
CA GLN A 70 31.87 -14.77 6.03
C GLN A 70 31.85 -16.29 6.17
N THR A 71 30.89 -16.81 6.94
CA THR A 71 30.67 -18.24 7.09
C THR A 71 29.97 -18.77 5.85
N GLN A 72 30.64 -19.64 5.11
CA GLN A 72 30.07 -20.25 3.91
C GLN A 72 29.08 -21.35 4.28
N ILE A 73 27.89 -21.30 3.68
CA ILE A 73 26.88 -22.35 3.77
C ILE A 73 26.57 -22.87 2.36
N ASN A 74 26.28 -24.16 2.25
CA ASN A 74 26.03 -24.85 0.98
C ASN A 74 24.86 -25.83 1.04
N ASN A 75 24.11 -25.83 2.15
CA ASN A 75 22.95 -26.68 2.39
C ASN A 75 22.08 -26.09 3.51
N CYS A 76 20.91 -26.67 3.74
CA CYS A 76 20.06 -26.36 4.91
C CYS A 76 20.88 -26.46 6.20
N THR A 77 20.69 -25.50 7.11
CA THR A 77 21.46 -25.37 8.34
C THR A 77 20.69 -24.60 9.42
N THR A 78 21.09 -24.76 10.67
CA THR A 78 20.64 -23.92 11.78
C THR A 78 21.74 -22.94 12.17
N ILE A 79 21.43 -21.64 12.14
CA ILE A 79 22.33 -20.57 12.54
C ILE A 79 22.06 -20.20 14.00
N THR A 80 23.00 -20.54 14.89
CA THR A 80 22.87 -20.32 16.34
C THR A 80 23.87 -19.30 16.90
N GLN A 81 24.69 -18.69 16.05
CA GLN A 81 25.66 -17.68 16.45
C GLN A 81 25.55 -16.43 15.57
N PRO A 82 25.73 -15.22 16.15
CA PRO A 82 25.90 -13.99 15.39
C PRO A 82 26.98 -14.11 14.31
N GLY A 83 26.80 -13.40 13.20
CA GLY A 83 27.80 -13.37 12.14
C GLY A 83 27.23 -13.15 10.74
N GLU A 84 28.14 -13.13 9.77
CA GLU A 84 27.79 -13.04 8.35
C GLU A 84 27.87 -14.43 7.73
N TYR A 85 26.84 -14.80 6.98
CA TYR A 85 26.68 -16.10 6.33
C TYR A 85 26.41 -15.89 4.85
N VAL A 86 27.06 -16.68 4.00
CA VAL A 86 26.89 -16.57 2.54
C VAL A 86 26.58 -17.93 1.94
N LEU A 87 25.48 -18.01 1.17
CA LEU A 87 25.16 -19.20 0.39
C LEU A 87 26.09 -19.28 -0.81
N THR A 88 26.65 -20.46 -1.06
CA THR A 88 27.70 -20.67 -2.08
C THR A 88 27.27 -21.54 -3.25
N THR A 89 26.07 -22.10 -3.18
CA THR A 89 25.49 -22.96 -4.21
C THR A 89 23.98 -22.97 -4.08
N ASP A 90 23.32 -23.32 -5.18
CA ASP A 90 21.90 -23.63 -5.16
C ASP A 90 21.64 -24.88 -4.31
N VAL A 91 20.58 -24.84 -3.51
CA VAL A 91 20.08 -25.92 -2.66
C VAL A 91 18.73 -26.34 -3.21
N THR A 92 18.60 -27.57 -3.69
CA THR A 92 17.44 -28.02 -4.46
C THR A 92 16.64 -29.14 -3.82
N ASN A 93 15.32 -29.10 -4.00
CA ASN A 93 14.35 -30.14 -3.70
C ASN A 93 14.46 -30.70 -2.26
N ARG A 94 14.51 -29.80 -1.28
CA ARG A 94 14.65 -30.17 0.13
C ARG A 94 13.30 -30.52 0.75
N THR A 95 13.27 -31.59 1.54
CA THR A 95 12.07 -32.10 2.21
C THR A 95 12.09 -31.84 3.72
N VAL A 96 12.89 -30.86 4.18
CA VAL A 96 13.01 -30.51 5.60
C VAL A 96 11.90 -29.55 6.01
N ASP A 97 11.62 -29.47 7.32
CA ASP A 97 10.62 -28.53 7.83
C ASP A 97 11.09 -27.09 7.67
N ASP A 98 12.28 -26.74 8.19
CA ASP A 98 12.90 -25.43 8.02
C ASP A 98 14.30 -25.61 7.40
N CYS A 99 14.60 -24.95 6.28
CA CYS A 99 15.92 -25.12 5.64
C CYS A 99 17.00 -24.28 6.30
N ILE A 100 16.84 -22.96 6.35
CA ILE A 100 17.74 -22.05 7.06
C ILE A 100 17.03 -21.53 8.31
N ASP A 101 17.28 -22.16 9.45
CA ASP A 101 16.66 -21.80 10.74
C ASP A 101 17.62 -20.90 11.54
N ILE A 102 17.30 -19.61 11.63
CA ILE A 102 18.09 -18.60 12.34
C ILE A 102 17.55 -18.43 13.76
N ARG A 103 18.39 -18.74 14.76
CA ARG A 103 18.06 -18.70 16.19
C ARG A 103 18.93 -17.74 17.00
N ALA A 104 19.65 -16.84 16.33
CA ALA A 104 20.53 -15.85 16.96
C ALA A 104 20.27 -14.44 16.40
N SER A 105 20.44 -13.43 17.24
CA SER A 105 20.50 -12.02 16.84
C SER A 105 21.79 -11.72 16.06
N ASP A 106 21.85 -10.54 15.42
CA ASP A 106 23.03 -10.03 14.72
C ASP A 106 23.52 -10.98 13.62
N VAL A 107 22.59 -11.53 12.86
CA VAL A 107 22.84 -12.45 11.75
C VAL A 107 22.58 -11.75 10.43
N LYS A 108 23.55 -11.80 9.52
CA LYS A 108 23.38 -11.36 8.13
C LYS A 108 23.53 -12.55 7.20
N LEU A 109 22.44 -12.96 6.56
CA LEU A 109 22.42 -13.99 5.54
C LEU A 109 22.40 -13.35 4.14
N ASP A 110 23.44 -13.60 3.35
CA ASP A 110 23.53 -13.25 1.93
C ASP A 110 23.34 -14.52 1.09
N GLY A 111 22.25 -14.59 0.33
CA GLY A 111 22.00 -15.68 -0.60
C GLY A 111 22.91 -15.62 -1.83
N ALA A 112 23.60 -14.50 -2.09
CA ALA A 112 24.45 -14.29 -3.26
C ALA A 112 23.76 -14.61 -4.61
N GLY A 113 22.43 -14.49 -4.67
CA GLY A 113 21.59 -14.81 -5.82
C GLY A 113 21.26 -16.29 -6.01
N HIS A 114 21.69 -17.17 -5.09
CA HIS A 114 21.43 -18.60 -5.17
C HIS A 114 19.98 -18.98 -4.87
N LEU A 115 19.62 -20.19 -5.33
CA LEU A 115 18.33 -20.80 -5.12
C LEU A 115 18.28 -21.63 -3.82
N LEU A 116 17.18 -21.50 -3.09
CA LEU A 116 16.81 -22.31 -1.94
C LEU A 116 15.43 -22.95 -2.20
N ASP A 117 15.44 -24.21 -2.59
CA ASP A 117 14.30 -24.89 -3.23
C ASP A 117 13.80 -26.10 -2.41
N GLY A 118 12.49 -26.12 -2.18
CA GLY A 118 11.73 -27.10 -1.40
C GLY A 118 11.01 -28.13 -2.28
N VAL A 119 9.86 -28.66 -1.84
CA VAL A 119 9.07 -29.67 -2.57
C VAL A 119 7.54 -29.45 -2.43
N ASP A 120 7.10 -28.19 -2.35
CA ASP A 120 5.69 -27.79 -2.23
C ASP A 120 4.97 -28.38 -1.00
N THR A 121 5.67 -28.55 0.12
CA THR A 121 5.07 -29.12 1.33
C THR A 121 4.58 -28.02 2.27
N ASP A 122 3.28 -28.05 2.57
CA ASP A 122 2.64 -27.18 3.55
C ASP A 122 3.35 -27.22 4.92
N GLY A 123 3.48 -26.06 5.55
CA GLY A 123 4.09 -25.92 6.88
C GLY A 123 5.62 -25.87 6.91
N THR A 124 6.28 -26.04 5.76
CA THR A 124 7.74 -25.91 5.63
C THR A 124 8.16 -24.46 5.39
N VAL A 125 9.40 -24.07 5.73
CA VAL A 125 9.93 -22.72 5.51
C VAL A 125 11.35 -22.75 4.91
N GLY A 126 11.58 -21.95 3.87
CA GLY A 126 12.91 -21.80 3.28
C GLY A 126 13.89 -21.11 4.24
N VAL A 127 13.60 -19.87 4.65
CA VAL A 127 14.38 -19.15 5.68
C VAL A 127 13.47 -18.76 6.83
N TYR A 128 13.77 -19.23 8.04
CA TYR A 128 13.00 -18.93 9.23
C TYR A 128 13.86 -18.23 10.28
N ALA A 129 13.62 -16.94 10.52
CA ALA A 129 14.14 -16.22 11.69
C ALA A 129 13.24 -16.49 12.90
N ASN A 130 13.67 -17.44 13.74
CA ASN A 130 12.85 -18.10 14.74
C ASN A 130 13.12 -17.58 16.16
N GLY A 131 12.45 -16.50 16.54
CA GLY A 131 12.51 -15.91 17.89
C GLY A 131 11.58 -16.56 18.93
N THR A 132 11.16 -17.82 18.71
CA THR A 132 10.23 -18.51 19.62
C THR A 132 10.85 -18.78 20.99
N ALA A 133 12.10 -19.23 21.02
CA ALA A 133 12.81 -19.51 22.28
C ALA A 133 13.23 -18.22 23.00
N ALA A 134 13.72 -17.24 22.24
CA ALA A 134 14.06 -15.90 22.70
C ALA A 134 13.87 -14.91 21.54
N PRO A 135 13.39 -13.67 21.79
CA PRO A 135 13.32 -12.65 20.74
C PRO A 135 14.66 -12.47 20.03
N LEU A 136 14.62 -12.28 18.72
CA LEU A 136 15.81 -11.96 17.93
C LEU A 136 15.83 -10.47 17.60
N SER A 137 17.02 -9.95 17.32
CA SER A 137 17.22 -8.56 16.88
C SER A 137 18.25 -8.51 15.76
N ASN A 138 18.14 -7.54 14.85
CA ASN A 138 19.15 -7.28 13.82
C ASN A 138 19.46 -8.52 12.95
N VAL A 139 18.41 -9.13 12.40
CA VAL A 139 18.53 -10.27 11.46
C VAL A 139 18.24 -9.77 10.05
N ALA A 140 19.23 -9.89 9.16
CA ALA A 140 19.12 -9.47 7.77
C ALA A 140 19.20 -10.67 6.82
N VAL A 141 18.26 -10.79 5.88
CA VAL A 141 18.28 -11.79 4.80
C VAL A 141 18.27 -11.04 3.47
N ARG A 142 19.23 -11.32 2.59
CA ARG A 142 19.29 -10.66 1.29
C ARG A 142 19.72 -11.52 0.10
N ASN A 143 19.45 -11.04 -1.12
CA ASN A 143 19.92 -11.62 -2.39
C ASN A 143 19.62 -13.12 -2.52
N LEU A 144 18.38 -13.54 -2.34
CA LEU A 144 18.04 -14.97 -2.27
C LEU A 144 16.81 -15.28 -3.09
N ARG A 145 16.84 -16.39 -3.84
CA ARG A 145 15.63 -16.96 -4.47
C ARG A 145 15.17 -18.14 -3.65
N VAL A 146 13.93 -18.14 -3.19
CA VAL A 146 13.33 -19.18 -2.37
C VAL A 146 12.09 -19.71 -3.10
N THR A 147 12.01 -21.02 -3.37
CA THR A 147 10.90 -21.62 -4.13
C THR A 147 10.43 -22.94 -3.55
N ASP A 148 9.17 -23.29 -3.80
CA ASP A 148 8.60 -24.61 -3.51
C ASP A 148 8.55 -24.93 -1.99
N TRP A 149 8.36 -23.91 -1.16
CA TRP A 149 8.19 -24.04 0.30
C TRP A 149 6.75 -23.73 0.73
N GLY A 150 6.34 -24.20 1.90
CA GLY A 150 5.10 -23.71 2.52
C GLY A 150 5.16 -22.20 2.80
N GLY A 151 6.30 -21.74 3.32
CA GLY A 151 6.67 -20.36 3.52
C GLY A 151 8.04 -20.02 2.92
N GLY A 152 8.20 -18.92 2.19
CA GLY A 152 9.51 -18.56 1.62
C GLY A 152 10.47 -18.03 2.69
N VAL A 153 10.22 -16.81 3.17
CA VAL A 153 10.95 -16.21 4.30
C VAL A 153 9.99 -15.86 5.42
N ARG A 154 10.29 -16.26 6.66
CA ARG A 154 9.44 -15.97 7.82
C ARG A 154 10.25 -15.35 8.94
N TYR A 155 9.76 -14.25 9.49
CA TYR A 155 10.29 -13.66 10.72
C TYR A 155 9.26 -13.81 11.84
N GLN A 156 9.69 -14.34 12.98
CA GLN A 156 8.87 -14.48 14.18
C GLN A 156 9.60 -13.91 15.39
N ARG A 157 8.99 -12.89 16.03
CA ARG A 157 9.55 -12.22 17.22
C ARG A 157 10.93 -11.63 16.97
N VAL A 158 11.09 -10.96 15.83
CA VAL A 158 12.33 -10.29 15.41
C VAL A 158 12.13 -8.78 15.46
N SER A 159 13.03 -8.06 16.14
CA SER A 159 13.14 -6.59 16.01
C SER A 159 14.30 -6.20 15.10
N ASP A 160 14.25 -5.01 14.51
CA ASP A 160 15.29 -4.50 13.62
C ASP A 160 15.66 -5.47 12.49
N GLY A 161 14.68 -6.22 11.98
CA GLY A 161 14.89 -7.17 10.90
C GLY A 161 14.98 -6.49 9.53
N ALA A 162 15.70 -7.11 8.59
CA ALA A 162 15.78 -6.65 7.21
C ALA A 162 15.59 -7.80 6.21
N ILE A 163 14.73 -7.64 5.21
CA ILE A 163 14.62 -8.57 4.06
C ILE A 163 14.80 -7.74 2.79
N THR A 164 15.79 -8.08 1.94
CA THR A 164 16.20 -7.24 0.80
C THR A 164 16.61 -8.09 -0.40
N ASP A 165 16.16 -7.77 -1.60
CA ASP A 165 16.48 -8.50 -2.83
C ASP A 165 16.18 -10.01 -2.73
N VAL A 166 15.02 -10.34 -2.15
CA VAL A 166 14.52 -11.72 -2.01
C VAL A 166 13.36 -11.96 -2.97
N THR A 167 13.44 -13.04 -3.72
CA THR A 167 12.33 -13.58 -4.51
C THR A 167 11.80 -14.82 -3.81
N ALA A 168 10.58 -14.78 -3.30
CA ALA A 168 9.90 -15.97 -2.77
C ALA A 168 8.85 -16.38 -3.80
N ALA A 169 9.02 -17.50 -4.49
CA ALA A 169 8.16 -17.96 -5.59
C ALA A 169 7.54 -19.33 -5.29
N SER A 170 6.45 -19.70 -5.98
CA SER A 170 5.82 -21.03 -5.90
C SER A 170 5.58 -21.55 -4.47
N THR A 171 5.30 -20.67 -3.50
CA THR A 171 5.07 -21.11 -2.12
C THR A 171 3.62 -21.55 -1.92
N THR A 172 3.34 -22.58 -1.12
CA THR A 172 1.96 -23.09 -0.97
C THR A 172 1.10 -22.28 0.00
N ARG A 173 1.67 -21.40 0.84
CA ARG A 173 0.93 -20.57 1.82
C ARG A 173 1.38 -19.12 1.99
N VAL A 174 2.68 -18.84 2.21
CA VAL A 174 3.16 -17.46 2.48
C VAL A 174 4.52 -17.22 1.82
N GLY A 175 4.64 -16.33 0.83
CA GLY A 175 5.96 -16.05 0.25
C GLY A 175 6.91 -15.39 1.25
N VAL A 176 6.48 -14.30 1.91
CA VAL A 176 7.22 -13.68 3.00
C VAL A 176 6.29 -13.25 4.15
N GLY A 177 6.47 -13.83 5.33
CA GLY A 177 5.59 -13.60 6.49
C GLY A 177 6.29 -12.92 7.67
N LEU A 178 5.64 -11.93 8.27
CA LEU A 178 6.05 -11.26 9.50
C LEU A 178 5.05 -11.57 10.63
N SER A 179 5.53 -12.11 11.75
CA SER A 179 4.69 -12.40 12.91
C SER A 179 5.32 -11.84 14.19
N THR A 180 4.60 -10.95 14.90
CA THR A 180 5.07 -10.25 16.11
C THR A 180 6.47 -9.62 15.95
N SER A 181 6.73 -8.99 14.80
CA SER A 181 8.06 -8.50 14.42
C SER A 181 8.04 -7.01 14.06
N GLU A 182 9.21 -6.35 14.12
CA GLU A 182 9.46 -4.99 13.64
C GLU A 182 10.62 -5.03 12.64
N THR A 183 10.33 -4.83 11.35
CA THR A 183 11.24 -5.17 10.25
C THR A 183 11.09 -4.22 9.07
N THR A 184 12.19 -3.90 8.39
CA THR A 184 12.17 -3.21 7.10
C THR A 184 12.33 -4.22 5.97
N TRP A 185 11.56 -4.05 4.91
CA TRP A 185 11.43 -4.99 3.81
C TRP A 185 11.52 -4.21 2.49
N SER A 186 12.61 -4.40 1.73
CA SER A 186 12.94 -3.56 0.57
C SER A 186 14.14 -4.10 -0.22
N PRO A 187 14.09 -4.23 -1.56
CA PRO A 187 12.95 -4.60 -2.42
C PRO A 187 12.80 -6.12 -2.48
N THR A 188 11.60 -6.68 -2.68
CA THR A 188 11.43 -8.14 -2.78
C THR A 188 10.30 -8.52 -3.72
N THR A 189 10.33 -9.74 -4.24
CA THR A 189 9.29 -10.23 -5.16
C THR A 189 8.60 -11.50 -4.63
N PRO A 190 7.68 -11.37 -3.65
CA PRO A 190 6.85 -12.49 -3.22
C PRO A 190 5.81 -12.89 -4.28
N SER A 191 5.77 -14.16 -4.64
CA SER A 191 4.81 -14.73 -5.57
C SER A 191 4.49 -16.18 -5.19
N SER A 192 3.28 -16.62 -5.46
CA SER A 192 2.81 -17.99 -5.26
C SER A 192 1.88 -18.35 -6.38
N THR A 193 1.91 -19.58 -6.87
CA THR A 193 0.97 -20.07 -7.89
C THR A 193 -0.18 -20.92 -7.30
N ARG A 194 -0.22 -21.11 -5.97
CA ARG A 194 -1.18 -21.99 -5.28
C ARG A 194 -1.54 -21.44 -3.89
N THR A 195 -2.84 -21.17 -3.69
CA THR A 195 -3.52 -20.78 -2.43
C THR A 195 -2.64 -20.17 -1.33
N ALA A 196 -2.08 -18.98 -1.57
CA ALA A 196 -1.20 -18.32 -0.60
C ALA A 196 -1.64 -16.89 -0.30
N THR A 197 -1.41 -16.48 0.96
CA THR A 197 -1.46 -15.11 1.48
C THR A 197 -0.02 -14.71 1.71
N VAL A 198 0.54 -13.89 0.83
CA VAL A 198 1.99 -13.94 0.64
C VAL A 198 2.78 -12.89 1.41
N SER A 199 2.15 -11.79 1.79
CA SER A 199 2.69 -10.86 2.77
C SER A 199 1.74 -10.80 3.95
N SER A 200 1.95 -11.64 4.97
CA SER A 200 1.14 -11.59 6.20
C SER A 200 1.89 -10.80 7.25
N VAL A 201 1.35 -9.65 7.66
CA VAL A 201 1.82 -8.93 8.85
C VAL A 201 0.82 -9.26 9.96
N PHE A 202 1.18 -10.17 10.86
CA PHE A 202 0.31 -10.61 11.94
C PHE A 202 0.87 -10.19 13.30
N GLY A 203 0.09 -9.46 14.12
CA GLY A 203 0.50 -9.06 15.45
C GLY A 203 1.75 -8.18 15.49
N SER A 204 2.09 -7.50 14.39
CA SER A 204 3.40 -6.89 14.16
C SER A 204 3.29 -5.37 14.08
N SER A 205 4.33 -4.66 14.53
CA SER A 205 4.36 -3.20 14.56
C SER A 205 5.63 -2.63 13.95
N GLY A 206 5.57 -1.39 13.45
CA GLY A 206 6.76 -0.69 12.98
C GLY A 206 7.43 -1.30 11.74
N ASN A 207 6.72 -2.10 10.96
CA ASN A 207 7.27 -2.70 9.76
C ASN A 207 7.15 -1.76 8.56
N THR A 208 8.11 -1.80 7.64
CA THR A 208 8.05 -1.08 6.36
C THR A 208 8.25 -2.06 5.22
N LEU A 209 7.31 -2.13 4.28
CA LEU A 209 7.45 -2.83 3.01
C LEU A 209 7.51 -1.81 1.88
N VAL A 210 8.60 -1.80 1.10
CA VAL A 210 8.77 -0.85 0.01
C VAL A 210 9.37 -1.49 -1.24
N ASN A 211 9.01 -0.95 -2.42
CA ASN A 211 9.55 -1.36 -3.72
C ASN A 211 9.48 -2.87 -3.97
N SER A 212 8.41 -3.51 -3.51
CA SER A 212 8.25 -4.96 -3.59
C SER A 212 7.10 -5.35 -4.50
N THR A 213 7.21 -6.50 -5.17
CA THR A 213 6.17 -7.04 -6.06
C THR A 213 5.52 -8.26 -5.43
N VAL A 214 4.25 -8.14 -5.04
CA VAL A 214 3.42 -9.21 -4.50
C VAL A 214 2.46 -9.70 -5.57
N ALA A 215 2.77 -10.82 -6.23
CA ALA A 215 2.09 -11.20 -7.47
C ALA A 215 1.61 -12.64 -7.59
N SER A 216 0.59 -12.83 -8.42
CA SER A 216 0.09 -14.14 -8.87
C SER A 216 -0.46 -15.07 -7.79
N ASN A 217 -0.61 -14.59 -6.55
CA ASN A 217 -1.01 -15.40 -5.41
C ASN A 217 -2.47 -15.84 -5.58
N ALA A 218 -2.79 -17.12 -5.39
CA ALA A 218 -4.17 -17.56 -5.64
C ALA A 218 -5.22 -17.01 -4.62
N GLY A 219 -4.76 -16.46 -3.49
CA GLY A 219 -5.60 -15.79 -2.48
C GLY A 219 -5.35 -14.29 -2.47
N TYR A 220 -5.23 -13.70 -1.27
CA TYR A 220 -4.89 -12.29 -1.14
C TYR A 220 -3.43 -12.01 -1.50
N GLY A 221 -3.14 -10.83 -2.04
CA GLY A 221 -1.76 -10.35 -2.22
C GLY A 221 -1.11 -10.05 -0.86
N LEU A 222 -1.45 -8.89 -0.29
CA LEU A 222 -0.95 -8.40 0.99
C LEU A 222 -2.07 -8.43 2.05
N SER A 223 -1.84 -9.11 3.17
CA SER A 223 -2.79 -9.21 4.28
C SER A 223 -2.18 -8.70 5.58
N VAL A 224 -2.76 -7.63 6.13
CA VAL A 224 -2.36 -6.98 7.38
C VAL A 224 -3.40 -7.29 8.44
N ALA A 225 -3.03 -8.10 9.43
CA ALA A 225 -3.94 -8.63 10.45
C ALA A 225 -3.43 -8.35 11.87
N SER A 226 -4.27 -7.83 12.75
CA SER A 226 -3.90 -7.46 14.13
C SER A 226 -2.59 -6.68 14.25
N SER A 227 -2.31 -5.79 13.30
CA SER A 227 -1.00 -5.14 13.17
C SER A 227 -1.13 -3.63 13.12
N THR A 228 -0.17 -2.93 13.74
CA THR A 228 -0.26 -1.47 13.91
C THR A 228 1.01 -0.74 13.51
N ASN A 229 0.88 0.52 13.08
CA ASN A 229 2.04 1.36 12.77
C ASN A 229 2.98 0.75 11.71
N ASN A 230 2.43 0.14 10.66
CA ASN A 230 3.20 -0.39 9.54
C ASN A 230 3.04 0.47 8.28
N GLY A 231 4.10 0.57 7.48
CA GLY A 231 4.14 1.29 6.21
C GLY A 231 4.29 0.36 5.01
N PHE A 232 3.51 0.58 3.96
CA PHE A 232 3.54 -0.17 2.72
C PHE A 232 3.60 0.84 1.57
N PHE A 233 4.79 1.01 0.97
CA PHE A 233 5.08 2.07 0.03
C PHE A 233 5.58 1.57 -1.32
N ASP A 234 5.12 2.16 -2.43
CA ASP A 234 5.73 1.93 -3.75
C ASP A 234 5.81 0.44 -4.15
N ASN A 235 4.85 -0.37 -3.70
CA ASN A 235 4.78 -1.80 -4.02
C ASN A 235 3.86 -2.07 -5.20
N ALA A 236 4.13 -3.13 -5.94
CA ALA A 236 3.26 -3.66 -6.98
C ALA A 236 2.51 -4.90 -6.45
N VAL A 237 1.20 -4.81 -6.25
CA VAL A 237 0.35 -5.92 -5.80
C VAL A 237 -0.56 -6.35 -6.94
N VAL A 238 -0.11 -7.35 -7.72
CA VAL A 238 -0.64 -7.59 -9.07
C VAL A 238 -1.09 -9.03 -9.33
N SER A 239 -2.19 -9.19 -10.06
CA SER A 239 -2.66 -10.50 -10.56
C SER A 239 -2.91 -11.56 -9.46
N ASN A 240 -3.30 -11.14 -8.26
CA ASN A 240 -3.67 -12.08 -7.20
C ASN A 240 -5.11 -12.58 -7.41
N GLY A 241 -5.42 -13.81 -7.01
CA GLY A 241 -6.69 -14.49 -7.31
C GLY A 241 -7.90 -13.95 -6.55
N GLU A 242 -7.67 -13.24 -5.44
CA GLU A 242 -8.73 -12.63 -4.64
C GLU A 242 -8.43 -11.14 -4.39
N VAL A 243 -8.39 -10.68 -3.14
CA VAL A 243 -8.16 -9.27 -2.77
C VAL A 243 -6.70 -8.88 -2.96
N GLY A 244 -6.43 -7.70 -3.53
CA GLY A 244 -5.07 -7.18 -3.63
C GLY A 244 -4.45 -6.95 -2.25
N VAL A 245 -4.97 -5.96 -1.52
CA VAL A 245 -4.52 -5.58 -0.17
C VAL A 245 -5.68 -5.64 0.83
N ALA A 246 -5.50 -6.29 1.98
CA ALA A 246 -6.52 -6.38 3.03
C ALA A 246 -5.99 -5.96 4.41
N PHE A 247 -6.72 -5.07 5.09
CA PHE A 247 -6.52 -4.73 6.51
C PHE A 247 -7.65 -5.32 7.35
N VAL A 248 -7.32 -6.23 8.27
CA VAL A 248 -8.28 -7.02 9.05
C VAL A 248 -7.89 -7.15 10.52
N ASP A 249 -8.79 -7.69 11.33
CA ASP A 249 -8.55 -8.10 12.73
C ASP A 249 -7.93 -7.02 13.63
N LEU A 250 -8.51 -5.81 13.63
CA LEU A 250 -8.08 -4.67 14.46
C LEU A 250 -6.69 -4.13 14.08
N SER A 251 -6.39 -4.07 12.78
CA SER A 251 -5.18 -3.42 12.28
C SER A 251 -5.37 -1.92 12.17
N THR A 252 -4.67 -1.12 12.98
CA THR A 252 -4.82 0.34 13.06
C THR A 252 -3.49 1.07 12.83
N ASP A 253 -3.55 2.35 12.49
CA ASP A 253 -2.39 3.23 12.33
C ASP A 253 -1.41 2.76 11.26
N ASN A 254 -1.88 2.02 10.26
CA ASN A 254 -1.06 1.60 9.13
C ASN A 254 -1.19 2.60 7.97
N ARG A 255 -0.15 2.66 7.14
CA ARG A 255 -0.08 3.54 5.97
C ARG A 255 0.21 2.75 4.70
N LEU A 256 -0.64 2.91 3.69
CA LEU A 256 -0.49 2.33 2.35
C LEU A 256 -0.43 3.48 1.35
N GLY A 257 0.73 3.73 0.72
CA GLY A 257 0.80 4.79 -0.30
C GLY A 257 1.83 4.62 -1.40
N GLY A 258 1.57 5.20 -2.57
CA GLY A 258 2.44 5.04 -3.76
C GLY A 258 2.34 3.65 -4.41
N ASN A 259 1.43 2.78 -3.99
CA ASN A 259 1.39 1.39 -4.48
C ASN A 259 0.59 1.28 -5.77
N THR A 260 0.98 0.34 -6.63
CA THR A 260 0.22 -0.12 -7.81
C THR A 260 -0.51 -1.41 -7.45
N ILE A 261 -1.84 -1.42 -7.52
CA ILE A 261 -2.70 -2.53 -7.10
C ILE A 261 -3.61 -2.87 -8.27
N GLU A 262 -3.22 -3.89 -9.04
CA GLU A 262 -3.74 -4.10 -10.39
C GLU A 262 -4.15 -5.56 -10.67
N SER A 263 -5.21 -5.74 -11.45
CA SER A 263 -5.58 -7.04 -12.03
C SER A 263 -5.81 -8.15 -11.00
N ASN A 264 -6.19 -7.80 -9.77
CA ASN A 264 -6.52 -8.79 -8.75
C ASN A 264 -7.96 -9.30 -8.98
N GLY A 265 -8.23 -10.57 -8.73
CA GLY A 265 -9.49 -11.24 -9.06
C GLY A 265 -10.70 -10.77 -8.22
N GLY A 266 -10.46 -10.05 -7.13
CA GLY A 266 -11.48 -9.47 -6.26
C GLY A 266 -11.31 -7.96 -6.07
N VAL A 267 -11.59 -7.47 -4.85
CA VAL A 267 -11.43 -6.06 -4.50
C VAL A 267 -9.94 -5.67 -4.51
N GLY A 268 -9.59 -4.49 -5.04
CA GLY A 268 -8.23 -3.98 -5.01
C GLY A 268 -7.72 -3.79 -3.57
N ILE A 269 -8.41 -2.94 -2.80
CA ILE A 269 -8.12 -2.67 -1.38
C ILE A 269 -9.36 -2.93 -0.51
N SER A 270 -9.24 -3.81 0.48
CA SER A 270 -10.29 -4.10 1.48
C SER A 270 -9.89 -3.61 2.87
N LEU A 271 -10.61 -2.62 3.40
CA LEU A 271 -10.40 -2.00 4.71
C LEU A 271 -11.49 -2.45 5.69
N ARG A 272 -11.20 -3.49 6.49
CA ARG A 272 -12.06 -4.04 7.55
C ARG A 272 -11.55 -3.70 8.95
N SER A 273 -10.66 -2.71 9.06
CA SER A 273 -10.13 -2.20 10.33
C SER A 273 -9.97 -0.69 10.25
N SER A 274 -10.31 -0.02 11.34
CA SER A 274 -10.36 1.44 11.44
C SER A 274 -8.99 2.11 11.54
N SER A 275 -8.95 3.43 11.36
CA SER A 275 -7.78 4.27 11.65
C SER A 275 -6.56 3.97 10.78
N ASN A 276 -6.74 3.79 9.48
CA ASN A 276 -5.64 3.57 8.52
C ASN A 276 -5.61 4.69 7.46
N ASP A 277 -4.41 4.97 6.95
CA ASP A 277 -4.16 5.98 5.91
C ASP A 277 -3.80 5.31 4.58
N VAL A 278 -4.58 5.60 3.54
CA VAL A 278 -4.48 5.00 2.20
C VAL A 278 -4.38 6.14 1.19
N GLY A 279 -3.14 6.47 0.82
CA GLY A 279 -2.79 7.72 0.15
C GLY A 279 -1.98 7.52 -1.13
N GLY A 280 -2.38 8.08 -2.27
CA GLY A 280 -1.49 8.12 -3.45
C GLY A 280 -1.26 6.77 -4.14
N ASN A 281 -2.24 5.87 -4.13
CA ASN A 281 -2.13 4.56 -4.78
C ASN A 281 -2.82 4.57 -6.16
N THR A 282 -2.34 3.75 -7.09
CA THR A 282 -3.00 3.42 -8.36
C THR A 282 -3.70 2.08 -8.20
N ILE A 283 -5.03 2.06 -8.36
CA ILE A 283 -5.90 0.91 -8.06
C ILE A 283 -6.76 0.62 -9.29
N GLU A 284 -6.33 -0.33 -10.10
CA GLU A 284 -6.87 -0.48 -11.46
C GLU A 284 -7.18 -1.92 -11.90
N SER A 285 -8.16 -2.07 -12.78
CA SER A 285 -8.47 -3.35 -13.44
C SER A 285 -8.71 -4.53 -12.50
N ASN A 286 -9.17 -4.29 -11.27
CA ASN A 286 -9.48 -5.37 -10.32
C ASN A 286 -10.90 -5.92 -10.57
N GLY A 287 -11.10 -7.21 -10.34
CA GLY A 287 -12.35 -7.94 -10.61
C GLY A 287 -13.53 -7.60 -9.68
N GLY A 288 -13.31 -6.73 -8.69
CA GLY A 288 -14.32 -6.22 -7.77
C GLY A 288 -14.30 -4.70 -7.70
N ALA A 289 -14.61 -4.15 -6.51
CA ALA A 289 -14.45 -2.72 -6.28
C ALA A 289 -12.96 -2.34 -6.23
N GLY A 290 -12.64 -1.09 -6.57
CA GLY A 290 -11.27 -0.58 -6.41
C GLY A 290 -10.86 -0.55 -4.95
N ALA A 291 -11.58 0.22 -4.12
CA ALA A 291 -11.37 0.29 -2.68
C ALA A 291 -12.69 0.11 -1.91
N ALA A 292 -12.67 -0.65 -0.82
CA ALA A 292 -13.84 -0.91 0.02
C ALA A 292 -13.55 -0.65 1.51
N ILE A 293 -14.34 0.23 2.13
CA ILE A 293 -14.40 0.45 3.57
C ILE A 293 -15.57 -0.36 4.13
N GLU A 294 -15.29 -1.41 4.89
CA GLU A 294 -16.27 -2.39 5.35
C GLU A 294 -16.32 -2.46 6.87
N ASN A 295 -17.40 -1.92 7.47
CA ASN A 295 -17.61 -1.84 8.91
C ASN A 295 -16.40 -1.25 9.67
N ALA A 296 -15.71 -0.30 9.03
CA ALA A 296 -14.51 0.37 9.53
C ALA A 296 -14.69 1.89 9.47
N GLY A 297 -14.00 2.60 10.36
CA GLY A 297 -14.09 4.06 10.44
C GLY A 297 -12.76 4.75 10.60
N ASP A 298 -12.78 6.08 10.61
CA ASP A 298 -11.57 6.90 10.73
C ASP A 298 -10.51 6.57 9.66
N ILE A 299 -10.94 6.21 8.45
CA ILE A 299 -10.05 5.95 7.31
C ILE A 299 -9.74 7.27 6.61
N SER A 300 -8.47 7.48 6.27
CA SER A 300 -8.06 8.51 5.31
C SER A 300 -7.83 7.82 3.97
N LEU A 301 -8.70 8.08 2.98
CA LEU A 301 -8.56 7.59 1.61
C LEU A 301 -8.30 8.81 0.73
N SER A 302 -7.03 9.04 0.39
CA SER A 302 -6.63 10.30 -0.25
C SER A 302 -5.72 10.17 -1.47
N SER A 303 -5.86 11.08 -2.44
CA SER A 303 -4.95 11.16 -3.58
C SER A 303 -4.80 9.87 -4.39
N ASN A 304 -5.75 8.93 -4.33
CA ASN A 304 -5.67 7.69 -5.08
C ASN A 304 -6.24 7.86 -6.50
N VAL A 305 -5.71 7.10 -7.44
CA VAL A 305 -6.26 6.90 -8.79
C VAL A 305 -6.96 5.55 -8.79
N VAL A 306 -8.27 5.55 -9.03
CA VAL A 306 -9.13 4.35 -8.96
C VAL A 306 -9.88 4.18 -10.27
N SER A 307 -9.40 3.27 -11.12
CA SER A 307 -9.82 3.22 -12.51
C SER A 307 -10.13 1.81 -13.00
N ALA A 308 -11.07 1.68 -13.94
CA ALA A 308 -11.30 0.45 -14.71
C ALA A 308 -11.53 -0.82 -13.86
N ASN A 309 -11.99 -0.71 -12.62
CA ASN A 309 -12.34 -1.87 -11.80
C ASN A 309 -13.73 -2.38 -12.20
N ASP A 310 -13.95 -3.69 -12.21
CA ASP A 310 -15.20 -4.31 -12.68
C ASP A 310 -16.43 -3.91 -11.84
N GLY A 311 -16.21 -3.55 -10.58
CA GLY A 311 -17.23 -3.08 -9.64
C GLY A 311 -17.32 -1.56 -9.51
N GLU A 312 -17.70 -1.10 -8.33
CA GLU A 312 -17.65 0.30 -7.95
C GLU A 312 -16.20 0.78 -7.77
N GLY A 313 -15.92 2.06 -8.01
CA GLY A 313 -14.60 2.61 -7.71
C GLY A 313 -14.29 2.54 -6.20
N ILE A 314 -15.14 3.20 -5.41
CA ILE A 314 -15.04 3.23 -3.95
C ILE A 314 -16.36 2.75 -3.33
N VAL A 315 -16.29 1.81 -2.38
CA VAL A 315 -17.44 1.36 -1.58
C VAL A 315 -17.25 1.75 -0.12
N VAL A 316 -18.30 2.28 0.49
CA VAL A 316 -18.39 2.44 1.95
C VAL A 316 -19.63 1.69 2.44
N PHE A 317 -19.41 0.68 3.28
CA PHE A 317 -20.46 -0.15 3.88
C PHE A 317 -20.26 -0.20 5.40
N GLY A 318 -21.25 0.25 6.18
CA GLY A 318 -21.15 0.34 7.65
C GLY A 318 -20.09 1.31 8.20
N GLY A 319 -19.33 1.98 7.32
CA GLY A 319 -18.19 2.80 7.71
C GLY A 319 -18.53 4.23 8.10
N ASN A 320 -17.74 4.81 9.00
CA ASN A 320 -18.00 6.13 9.57
C ASN A 320 -16.75 6.97 9.84
N ARG A 321 -16.90 8.31 9.88
CA ARG A 321 -15.80 9.25 10.20
C ARG A 321 -14.59 9.12 9.26
N SER A 322 -14.79 8.59 8.07
CA SER A 322 -13.72 8.47 7.07
C SER A 322 -13.66 9.72 6.20
N LEU A 323 -12.45 10.09 5.78
CA LEU A 323 -12.17 11.18 4.87
C LEU A 323 -11.79 10.59 3.51
N VAL A 324 -12.63 10.82 2.50
CA VAL A 324 -12.38 10.48 1.10
C VAL A 324 -12.08 11.79 0.37
N THR A 325 -10.82 12.05 0.04
CA THR A 325 -10.40 13.36 -0.48
C THR A 325 -9.38 13.29 -1.59
N ASN A 326 -9.42 14.18 -2.57
CA ASN A 326 -8.41 14.25 -3.64
C ASN A 326 -8.28 12.95 -4.46
N ASN A 327 -9.27 12.06 -4.49
CA ASN A 327 -9.18 10.85 -5.32
C ASN A 327 -9.65 11.15 -6.75
N THR A 328 -9.02 10.53 -7.73
CA THR A 328 -9.51 10.45 -9.12
C THR A 328 -10.13 9.08 -9.32
N VAL A 329 -11.43 9.02 -9.61
CA VAL A 329 -12.20 7.77 -9.70
C VAL A 329 -12.91 7.71 -11.04
N THR A 330 -12.42 6.87 -11.95
CA THR A 330 -12.77 6.96 -13.38
C THR A 330 -13.08 5.60 -14.02
N GLY A 331 -14.10 5.56 -14.88
CA GLY A 331 -14.36 4.39 -15.73
C GLY A 331 -14.51 3.05 -15.02
N ASN A 332 -15.01 3.02 -13.78
CA ASN A 332 -15.29 1.77 -13.08
C ASN A 332 -16.63 1.19 -13.58
N GLY A 333 -16.77 -0.14 -13.54
CA GLY A 333 -17.89 -0.88 -14.14
C GLY A 333 -19.25 -0.60 -13.50
N ARG A 334 -19.27 0.06 -12.33
CA ARG A 334 -20.48 0.50 -11.62
C ARG A 334 -20.32 1.96 -11.17
N ALA A 335 -20.85 2.29 -9.99
CA ALA A 335 -20.77 3.66 -9.50
C ALA A 335 -19.33 4.06 -9.13
N GLY A 336 -18.96 5.32 -9.35
CA GLY A 336 -17.69 5.88 -8.88
C GLY A 336 -17.54 5.73 -7.36
N ILE A 337 -18.55 6.12 -6.60
CA ILE A 337 -18.65 5.86 -5.17
C ILE A 337 -20.03 5.32 -4.78
N ALA A 338 -20.06 4.29 -3.93
CA ALA A 338 -21.29 3.76 -3.35
C ALA A 338 -21.28 3.88 -1.83
N LEU A 339 -22.28 4.60 -1.28
CA LEU A 339 -22.53 4.70 0.16
C LEU A 339 -23.67 3.77 0.56
N LEU A 340 -23.30 2.56 0.99
CA LEU A 340 -24.20 1.46 1.27
C LEU A 340 -24.77 1.53 2.70
N ALA A 341 -25.53 0.49 3.09
CA ALA A 341 -26.15 0.44 4.41
C ALA A 341 -25.13 0.70 5.54
N GLY A 342 -25.48 1.62 6.45
CA GLY A 342 -24.65 2.00 7.60
C GLY A 342 -23.51 2.99 7.32
N ALA A 343 -23.30 3.41 6.06
CA ALA A 343 -22.31 4.45 5.73
C ALA A 343 -22.80 5.85 6.16
N ALA A 344 -22.17 6.41 7.20
CA ALA A 344 -22.62 7.65 7.84
C ALA A 344 -21.45 8.48 8.39
N ASN A 345 -21.63 9.81 8.50
CA ASN A 345 -20.61 10.74 9.01
C ASN A 345 -19.25 10.67 8.29
N ASN A 346 -19.22 10.33 7.00
CA ASN A 346 -18.00 10.41 6.19
C ASN A 346 -17.91 11.78 5.51
N SER A 347 -16.69 12.23 5.23
CA SER A 347 -16.43 13.46 4.47
C SER A 347 -15.86 13.09 3.11
N ILE A 348 -16.60 13.42 2.05
CA ILE A 348 -16.25 13.15 0.65
C ILE A 348 -16.08 14.49 -0.03
N VAL A 349 -14.86 14.99 -0.16
CA VAL A 349 -14.59 16.35 -0.65
C VAL A 349 -13.42 16.39 -1.62
N ASN A 350 -13.45 17.30 -2.57
CA ASN A 350 -12.38 17.52 -3.54
C ASN A 350 -11.96 16.25 -4.27
N ASN A 351 -12.90 15.37 -4.63
CA ASN A 351 -12.64 14.20 -5.48
C ASN A 351 -13.09 14.48 -6.92
N VAL A 352 -12.63 13.65 -7.84
CA VAL A 352 -13.02 13.62 -9.25
C VAL A 352 -13.72 12.30 -9.51
N PHE A 353 -15.00 12.36 -9.84
CA PHE A 353 -15.76 11.20 -10.25
C PHE A 353 -16.09 11.33 -11.74
N ARG A 354 -15.56 10.42 -12.57
CA ARG A 354 -15.87 10.31 -14.02
C ARG A 354 -16.28 8.88 -14.35
N ASN A 355 -17.52 8.54 -14.02
CA ASN A 355 -18.11 7.24 -14.27
C ASN A 355 -19.50 7.47 -14.88
N ASP A 356 -20.07 6.47 -15.55
CA ASP A 356 -21.42 6.58 -16.12
C ASP A 356 -22.44 6.94 -15.01
N ASP A 357 -22.28 6.30 -13.85
CA ASP A 357 -22.90 6.67 -12.59
C ASP A 357 -21.82 7.08 -11.58
N ASN A 358 -21.85 8.33 -11.08
CA ASN A 358 -20.83 8.77 -10.13
C ASN A 358 -21.13 8.37 -8.69
N VAL A 359 -22.40 8.37 -8.28
CA VAL A 359 -22.80 8.21 -6.88
C VAL A 359 -23.98 7.22 -6.76
N ASP A 360 -23.81 6.17 -5.96
CA ASP A 360 -24.86 5.21 -5.59
C ASP A 360 -25.20 5.35 -4.09
N LEU A 361 -26.45 5.75 -3.81
CA LEU A 361 -27.01 5.88 -2.46
C LEU A 361 -28.12 4.87 -2.18
N SER A 362 -28.18 3.74 -2.90
CA SER A 362 -29.25 2.74 -2.80
C SER A 362 -29.41 2.10 -1.41
N LYS A 363 -28.46 2.34 -0.48
CA LYS A 363 -28.41 1.75 0.87
C LYS A 363 -28.57 0.23 0.88
N ARG A 364 -28.22 -0.44 -0.23
CA ARG A 364 -28.22 -1.90 -0.28
C ARG A 364 -27.25 -2.47 0.75
N THR A 365 -27.51 -3.70 1.17
CA THR A 365 -26.57 -4.49 1.97
C THR A 365 -25.68 -5.32 1.05
N ILE A 366 -24.46 -5.60 1.52
CA ILE A 366 -23.61 -6.62 0.88
C ILE A 366 -24.13 -8.00 1.32
N PRO A 367 -24.37 -8.96 0.40
CA PRO A 367 -24.82 -10.30 0.75
C PRO A 367 -23.95 -10.94 1.83
N GLY A 368 -24.57 -11.46 2.89
CA GLY A 368 -23.86 -12.10 4.01
C GLY A 368 -23.23 -11.12 5.01
N ALA A 369 -23.26 -9.81 4.75
CA ALA A 369 -22.76 -8.80 5.67
C ALA A 369 -23.90 -8.21 6.51
N VAL A 370 -23.67 -8.13 7.83
CA VAL A 370 -24.52 -7.32 8.72
C VAL A 370 -23.89 -5.94 8.82
N PRO A 371 -24.57 -4.88 8.35
CA PRO A 371 -24.04 -3.53 8.52
C PRO A 371 -24.02 -3.21 10.00
N PHE A 372 -22.87 -2.77 10.51
CA PHE A 372 -22.85 -2.01 11.75
C PHE A 372 -23.49 -0.66 11.44
N VAL A 373 -24.63 -0.37 12.06
CA VAL A 373 -25.33 0.90 11.92
C VAL A 373 -25.11 1.69 13.21
N PRO A 374 -24.01 2.45 13.35
CA PRO A 374 -23.93 3.41 14.43
C PRO A 374 -25.06 4.43 14.23
N ALA A 375 -25.57 5.00 15.32
CA ALA A 375 -26.44 6.17 15.25
C ALA A 375 -25.65 7.29 14.55
N GLY A 376 -25.89 7.48 13.25
CA GLY A 376 -25.06 8.30 12.37
C GLY A 376 -25.83 9.49 11.81
N GLY A 377 -25.13 10.60 11.58
CA GLY A 377 -25.60 11.75 10.83
C GLY A 377 -25.25 11.63 9.34
N PRO A 378 -25.60 12.65 8.53
CA PRO A 378 -25.37 12.62 7.10
C PRO A 378 -23.88 12.61 6.75
N ASN A 379 -23.56 12.12 5.55
CA ASN A 379 -22.22 12.29 4.99
C ASN A 379 -22.10 13.72 4.45
N THR A 380 -20.90 14.30 4.53
CA THR A 380 -20.63 15.64 4.01
C THR A 380 -19.96 15.56 2.66
N TRP A 381 -20.50 16.27 1.67
CA TRP A 381 -20.00 16.25 0.29
C TRP A 381 -19.22 17.51 -0.10
N ASN A 382 -19.20 18.51 0.78
CA ASN A 382 -18.47 19.74 0.58
C ASN A 382 -17.96 20.30 1.90
N ARG A 383 -17.00 21.23 1.77
CA ARG A 383 -16.53 22.10 2.86
C ARG A 383 -16.85 23.55 2.55
N SER A 384 -16.69 24.44 3.53
CA SER A 384 -16.81 25.88 3.29
C SER A 384 -15.87 26.34 2.17
N LYS A 385 -16.37 27.22 1.29
CA LYS A 385 -15.58 27.87 0.23
C LYS A 385 -14.35 28.54 0.86
N THR A 386 -13.17 28.07 0.48
CA THR A 386 -11.88 28.61 0.93
C THR A 386 -10.92 28.67 -0.24
N GLN A 387 -10.09 29.71 -0.30
CA GLN A 387 -9.08 29.84 -1.34
C GLN A 387 -8.09 28.67 -1.28
N GLY A 388 -7.77 28.11 -2.44
CA GLY A 388 -6.84 27.00 -2.60
C GLY A 388 -7.12 26.22 -3.88
N PRO A 389 -6.10 25.58 -4.47
CA PRO A 389 -6.28 24.78 -5.68
C PRO A 389 -7.25 23.64 -5.38
N ASN A 390 -8.26 23.49 -6.23
CA ASN A 390 -9.17 22.35 -6.19
C ASN A 390 -8.81 21.35 -7.29
N ARG A 391 -9.43 20.17 -7.26
CA ARG A 391 -9.18 19.17 -8.29
C ARG A 391 -9.63 19.68 -9.67
N ALA A 392 -10.76 20.34 -9.82
CA ALA A 392 -11.21 20.83 -11.14
C ALA A 392 -10.34 21.90 -11.83
N GLY A 393 -9.17 22.27 -11.26
CA GLY A 393 -8.28 23.32 -11.76
C GLY A 393 -8.68 24.73 -11.29
N GLY A 394 -9.71 24.85 -10.45
CA GLY A 394 -10.25 26.11 -9.96
C GLY A 394 -9.53 26.66 -8.71
N PRO A 395 -9.69 27.97 -8.41
CA PRO A 395 -8.99 28.68 -7.34
C PRO A 395 -9.58 28.51 -5.93
N PHE A 396 -10.74 27.84 -5.80
CA PHE A 396 -11.44 27.66 -4.53
C PHE A 396 -11.75 26.19 -4.23
N LEU A 397 -11.46 25.76 -3.00
CA LEU A 397 -11.92 24.48 -2.47
C LEU A 397 -13.41 24.55 -2.12
N GLY A 398 -14.14 23.49 -2.46
CA GLY A 398 -15.56 23.33 -2.18
C GLY A 398 -15.96 21.87 -2.00
N GLY A 399 -16.67 21.33 -2.98
CA GLY A 399 -17.16 19.96 -3.05
C GLY A 399 -16.33 19.08 -3.95
N ASN A 400 -16.98 18.27 -4.79
CA ASN A 400 -16.36 17.33 -5.71
C ASN A 400 -16.67 17.68 -7.17
N TYR A 401 -15.90 17.11 -8.09
CA TYR A 401 -16.14 17.18 -9.53
C TYR A 401 -16.85 15.91 -10.02
N TYR A 402 -17.94 16.09 -10.78
CA TYR A 402 -18.81 15.03 -11.28
C TYR A 402 -18.92 15.08 -12.80
N ALA A 403 -18.09 14.30 -13.48
CA ALA A 403 -18.03 14.20 -14.93
C ALA A 403 -18.71 12.92 -15.44
N ARG A 404 -19.06 12.90 -16.71
CA ARG A 404 -19.39 11.69 -17.48
C ARG A 404 -18.58 11.68 -18.76
N THR A 405 -18.30 10.48 -19.27
CA THR A 405 -17.56 10.24 -20.52
C THR A 405 -18.22 10.92 -21.73
N ASN A 406 -19.54 11.05 -21.72
CA ASN A 406 -20.31 11.70 -22.78
C ASN A 406 -20.45 13.24 -22.61
N GLY A 407 -19.76 13.86 -21.66
CA GLY A 407 -19.81 15.32 -21.43
C GLY A 407 -21.06 15.81 -20.70
N THR A 408 -21.94 14.91 -20.22
CA THR A 408 -23.20 15.29 -19.55
C THR A 408 -23.13 15.25 -18.02
N GLY A 409 -21.93 15.20 -17.45
CA GLY A 409 -21.74 15.26 -16.01
C GLY A 409 -22.26 16.58 -15.43
N PHE A 410 -22.64 16.56 -14.16
CA PHE A 410 -23.13 17.75 -13.46
C PHE A 410 -22.09 18.88 -13.50
N SER A 411 -20.83 18.57 -13.19
CA SER A 411 -19.74 19.54 -13.20
C SER A 411 -19.33 19.99 -14.60
N GLN A 412 -19.75 19.28 -15.65
CA GLN A 412 -19.49 19.66 -17.04
C GLN A 412 -20.56 20.59 -17.60
N THR A 413 -21.74 20.64 -16.97
CA THR A 413 -22.93 21.33 -17.51
C THR A 413 -23.53 22.38 -16.58
N CYS A 414 -23.11 22.42 -15.31
CA CYS A 414 -23.55 23.42 -14.36
C CYS A 414 -23.09 24.83 -14.76
N ALA A 415 -23.81 25.85 -14.29
CA ALA A 415 -23.40 27.23 -14.45
C ALA A 415 -22.36 27.61 -13.39
N ASP A 416 -21.37 28.39 -13.81
CA ASP A 416 -20.42 29.14 -12.96
C ASP A 416 -20.42 30.58 -13.46
N ALA A 417 -21.39 31.37 -12.99
CA ALA A 417 -21.61 32.72 -13.48
C ALA A 417 -20.60 33.73 -12.95
N ASP A 418 -19.98 33.47 -11.79
CA ASP A 418 -18.98 34.36 -11.18
C ASP A 418 -17.53 33.95 -11.50
N GLY A 419 -17.33 32.81 -12.16
CA GLY A 419 -16.05 32.33 -12.67
C GLY A 419 -15.12 31.84 -11.56
N ASP A 420 -15.68 31.39 -10.44
CA ASP A 420 -14.93 30.97 -9.27
C ASP A 420 -14.52 29.48 -9.29
N GLY A 421 -14.93 28.72 -10.31
CA GLY A 421 -14.66 27.29 -10.45
C GLY A 421 -15.55 26.40 -9.57
N LEU A 422 -16.67 26.91 -9.07
CA LEU A 422 -17.72 26.18 -8.36
C LEU A 422 -19.06 26.35 -9.10
N CYS A 423 -19.87 25.30 -9.10
CA CYS A 423 -21.22 25.38 -9.63
C CYS A 423 -22.10 26.28 -8.75
N ASP A 424 -22.88 27.17 -9.37
CA ASP A 424 -23.85 28.04 -8.69
C ASP A 424 -25.04 27.28 -8.08
N SER A 425 -25.28 26.05 -8.54
CA SER A 425 -26.35 25.18 -8.08
C SER A 425 -25.81 23.97 -7.31
N PRO A 426 -26.47 23.54 -6.22
CA PRO A 426 -26.09 22.33 -5.51
C PRO A 426 -26.35 21.07 -6.36
N ASN A 427 -25.47 20.07 -6.21
CA ASN A 427 -25.70 18.72 -6.75
C ASN A 427 -26.47 17.90 -5.70
N ASP A 428 -27.78 17.83 -5.87
CA ASP A 428 -28.67 17.03 -5.02
C ASP A 428 -28.87 15.64 -5.64
N PHE A 429 -28.54 14.60 -4.87
CA PHE A 429 -28.69 13.21 -5.30
C PHE A 429 -30.12 12.66 -5.16
N GLY A 430 -31.11 13.52 -4.86
CA GLY A 430 -32.55 13.20 -4.93
C GLY A 430 -33.06 12.32 -3.79
N ASN A 431 -32.26 12.12 -2.75
CA ASN A 431 -32.58 11.39 -1.54
C ASN A 431 -32.77 12.42 -0.40
N ALA A 432 -34.00 12.90 -0.25
CA ALA A 432 -34.35 13.88 0.78
C ALA A 432 -34.36 13.31 2.22
N SER A 433 -34.20 12.00 2.40
CA SER A 433 -34.20 11.37 3.74
C SER A 433 -32.83 11.31 4.40
N ASP A 434 -31.74 11.47 3.63
CA ASP A 434 -30.38 11.19 4.11
C ASP A 434 -29.42 12.39 4.01
N ASP A 435 -29.91 13.59 3.63
CA ASP A 435 -29.15 14.85 3.52
C ASP A 435 -27.81 14.71 2.77
N ASN A 436 -27.79 13.99 1.63
CA ASN A 436 -26.61 13.88 0.78
C ASN A 436 -26.73 14.87 -0.38
N THR A 437 -26.17 16.06 -0.19
CA THR A 437 -26.12 17.12 -1.19
C THR A 437 -24.73 17.74 -1.18
N ASP A 438 -24.14 17.91 -2.36
CA ASP A 438 -22.94 18.74 -2.53
C ASP A 438 -23.38 20.18 -2.83
N PHE A 439 -23.18 21.09 -1.87
CA PHE A 439 -23.59 22.49 -2.02
C PHE A 439 -22.59 23.35 -2.77
N LEU A 440 -21.36 22.87 -2.98
CA LEU A 440 -20.32 23.61 -3.69
C LEU A 440 -19.61 22.72 -4.71
N PRO A 441 -20.34 22.05 -5.65
CA PRO A 441 -19.70 21.15 -6.61
C PRO A 441 -18.65 21.91 -7.42
N LEU A 442 -17.55 21.26 -7.74
CA LEU A 442 -16.50 21.88 -8.54
C LEU A 442 -16.92 21.90 -10.01
N THR A 443 -16.44 22.89 -10.76
CA THR A 443 -16.55 22.95 -12.23
C THR A 443 -15.26 23.54 -12.81
N GLY A 444 -15.02 23.29 -14.10
CA GLY A 444 -13.77 23.64 -14.76
C GLY A 444 -13.21 22.54 -15.66
N PRO A 445 -12.01 22.76 -16.22
CA PRO A 445 -11.42 21.94 -17.27
C PRO A 445 -10.74 20.66 -16.78
N CYS A 446 -10.87 20.25 -15.50
CA CYS A 446 -10.24 19.04 -14.95
C CYS A 446 -8.71 18.95 -15.05
N THR A 447 -8.00 20.06 -15.07
CA THR A 447 -6.54 20.02 -15.17
C THR A 447 -5.92 19.68 -13.81
N PHE A 448 -5.48 18.44 -13.58
CA PHE A 448 -4.85 17.98 -12.32
C PHE A 448 -3.35 17.76 -12.50
N ASP A 449 -2.49 18.51 -11.81
CA ASP A 449 -1.02 18.39 -11.96
C ASP A 449 -0.59 18.44 -13.42
N THR A 450 -0.75 19.61 -14.04
CA THR A 450 -0.46 19.78 -15.47
C THR A 450 1.01 19.46 -15.75
N PRO A 451 1.33 18.77 -16.87
CA PRO A 451 2.71 18.53 -17.27
C PRO A 451 3.50 19.82 -17.43
N GLY A 452 2.79 20.94 -17.62
CA GLY A 452 3.33 22.28 -17.75
C GLY A 452 3.04 22.83 -19.15
N ASP A 453 3.74 23.88 -19.52
CA ASP A 453 3.65 24.44 -20.87
C ASP A 453 4.56 23.67 -21.82
N VAL A 454 3.96 22.73 -22.58
CA VAL A 454 4.67 21.88 -23.54
C VAL A 454 5.24 22.69 -24.71
N THR A 455 4.67 23.85 -25.03
CA THR A 455 4.99 24.59 -26.26
C THR A 455 5.78 25.89 -26.03
N GLY A 456 5.93 26.31 -24.77
CA GLY A 456 6.52 27.59 -24.39
C GLY A 456 5.63 28.81 -24.72
N ASN A 457 4.32 28.61 -24.97
CA ASN A 457 3.39 29.65 -25.39
C ASN A 457 2.72 30.41 -24.22
N GLY A 458 3.03 30.04 -22.97
CA GLY A 458 2.47 30.58 -21.74
C GLY A 458 1.16 29.91 -21.29
N LYS A 459 0.72 28.84 -21.95
CA LYS A 459 -0.43 28.02 -21.57
C LYS A 459 0.03 26.62 -21.20
N VAL A 460 -0.54 26.07 -20.13
CA VAL A 460 -0.27 24.70 -19.73
C VAL A 460 -1.09 23.74 -20.57
N ALA A 461 -0.56 22.54 -20.80
CA ALA A 461 -1.32 21.46 -21.39
C ALA A 461 -2.56 21.17 -20.54
N THR A 462 -3.67 20.83 -21.20
CA THR A 462 -4.92 20.48 -20.54
C THR A 462 -5.35 19.06 -20.88
N ASP A 463 -6.21 18.51 -20.01
CA ASP A 463 -6.86 17.20 -20.15
C ASP A 463 -8.37 17.49 -20.32
N PRO A 464 -8.85 17.76 -21.55
CA PRO A 464 -10.21 18.25 -21.79
C PRO A 464 -11.28 17.22 -21.44
N ASP A 465 -10.89 15.94 -21.40
CA ASP A 465 -11.79 14.85 -21.10
C ASP A 465 -11.54 14.26 -19.70
N CYS A 466 -10.64 14.81 -18.89
CA CYS A 466 -10.41 14.38 -17.52
C CYS A 466 -10.04 12.90 -17.36
N ASP A 467 -9.45 12.24 -18.35
CA ASP A 467 -9.08 10.81 -18.26
C ASP A 467 -7.65 10.58 -17.73
N GLY A 468 -6.93 11.67 -17.45
CA GLY A 468 -5.57 11.71 -16.91
C GLY A 468 -4.50 11.81 -17.99
N PHE A 469 -4.88 11.80 -19.26
CA PHE A 469 -3.98 12.04 -20.37
C PHE A 469 -4.15 13.46 -20.90
N TYR A 470 -3.04 14.07 -21.33
CA TYR A 470 -3.00 15.49 -21.68
C TYR A 470 -2.95 15.67 -23.19
N GLU A 471 -4.09 15.49 -23.85
CA GLU A 471 -4.19 15.58 -25.31
C GLU A 471 -4.19 17.01 -25.85
N ASP A 472 -4.65 18.01 -25.09
CA ASP A 472 -4.53 19.43 -25.47
C ASP A 472 -3.17 19.96 -25.01
N ALA A 473 -2.13 19.53 -25.70
CA ALA A 473 -0.75 19.86 -25.36
C ALA A 473 -0.43 21.36 -25.50
N ASN A 474 -1.16 22.08 -26.35
CA ASN A 474 -0.92 23.50 -26.58
C ASN A 474 -1.76 24.43 -25.66
N GLY A 475 -2.72 23.86 -24.94
CA GLY A 475 -3.54 24.53 -23.94
C GLY A 475 -4.57 25.50 -24.55
N ASP A 476 -4.99 25.30 -25.80
CA ASP A 476 -5.98 26.16 -26.44
C ASP A 476 -7.44 25.74 -26.21
N GLY A 477 -7.65 24.63 -25.49
CA GLY A 477 -8.96 24.09 -25.16
C GLY A 477 -9.56 23.22 -26.26
N THR A 478 -8.80 22.88 -27.29
CA THR A 478 -9.20 21.93 -28.33
C THR A 478 -8.17 20.82 -28.46
N VAL A 479 -8.63 19.60 -28.76
CA VAL A 479 -7.74 18.48 -29.10
C VAL A 479 -7.76 18.30 -30.61
N ASP A 480 -6.64 18.54 -31.26
CA ASP A 480 -6.49 18.36 -32.70
C ASP A 480 -5.08 17.91 -33.14
N ALA A 481 -4.84 17.88 -34.46
CA ALA A 481 -3.57 17.42 -35.01
C ALA A 481 -2.37 18.34 -34.67
N VAL A 482 -2.62 19.59 -34.26
CA VAL A 482 -1.60 20.52 -33.76
C VAL A 482 -1.05 20.05 -32.42
N ASP A 483 -1.87 19.43 -31.57
CA ASP A 483 -1.40 18.90 -30.29
C ASP A 483 -0.49 17.69 -30.47
N VAL A 484 -0.85 16.77 -31.38
CA VAL A 484 0.03 15.65 -31.75
C VAL A 484 1.39 16.16 -32.24
N GLN A 485 1.39 17.24 -33.04
CA GLN A 485 2.62 17.89 -33.50
C GLN A 485 3.38 18.56 -32.36
N ALA A 486 2.68 19.22 -31.44
CA ALA A 486 3.26 19.87 -30.27
C ALA A 486 3.97 18.86 -29.36
N ILE A 487 3.33 17.74 -29.03
CA ILE A 487 3.93 16.68 -28.22
C ILE A 487 5.11 16.07 -28.96
N PHE A 488 5.00 15.79 -30.26
CA PHE A 488 6.11 15.23 -31.05
C PHE A 488 7.33 16.14 -31.11
N ALA A 489 7.11 17.43 -31.36
CA ALA A 489 8.16 18.45 -31.47
C ALA A 489 8.86 18.67 -30.12
N ASN A 490 8.09 18.66 -29.03
CA ASN A 490 8.56 18.97 -27.68
C ASN A 490 8.70 17.73 -26.78
N ARG A 491 8.81 16.53 -27.36
CA ARG A 491 8.92 15.25 -26.61
C ARG A 491 10.11 15.15 -25.62
N ASN A 492 11.08 16.05 -25.75
CA ASN A 492 12.24 16.13 -24.86
C ASN A 492 12.15 17.33 -23.90
N ASP A 493 11.11 18.15 -23.99
CA ASP A 493 10.83 19.22 -23.04
C ASP A 493 10.50 18.59 -21.68
N PRO A 494 10.93 19.18 -20.54
CA PRO A 494 10.61 18.66 -19.21
C PRO A 494 9.12 18.40 -19.00
N ALA A 495 8.25 19.22 -19.60
CA ALA A 495 6.81 19.03 -19.48
C ALA A 495 6.35 17.66 -20.00
N VAL A 496 6.99 17.12 -21.03
CA VAL A 496 6.67 15.80 -21.59
C VAL A 496 7.58 14.70 -21.03
N ALA A 497 8.88 14.99 -20.91
CA ALA A 497 9.89 14.00 -20.54
C ALA A 497 9.81 13.57 -19.08
N ASP A 498 9.41 14.47 -18.17
CA ASP A 498 9.28 14.18 -16.74
C ASP A 498 7.89 13.60 -16.40
N ASN A 499 6.93 13.71 -17.31
CA ASN A 499 5.54 13.23 -17.14
C ASN A 499 5.13 12.19 -18.21
N PRO A 500 5.93 11.13 -18.46
CA PRO A 500 5.65 10.20 -19.56
C PRO A 500 4.32 9.43 -19.40
N GLY A 501 3.81 9.29 -18.17
CA GLY A 501 2.53 8.64 -17.92
C GLY A 501 1.33 9.45 -18.43
N GLU A 502 1.44 10.78 -18.42
CA GLU A 502 0.38 11.71 -18.86
C GLU A 502 0.23 11.77 -20.39
N PHE A 503 1.18 11.19 -21.12
CA PHE A 503 1.18 11.12 -22.58
C PHE A 503 1.19 9.67 -23.10
N ASP A 504 1.01 8.66 -22.23
CA ASP A 504 0.94 7.24 -22.58
C ASP A 504 -0.49 6.85 -23.01
N PHE A 505 -0.95 7.39 -24.14
CA PHE A 505 -2.30 7.16 -24.68
C PHE A 505 -2.59 5.67 -25.00
N THR A 506 -1.56 4.81 -25.05
CA THR A 506 -1.74 3.36 -25.20
C THR A 506 -1.82 2.59 -23.88
N ARG A 507 -1.55 3.23 -22.75
CA ARG A 507 -1.57 2.66 -21.39
C ARG A 507 -0.66 1.45 -21.24
N ASN A 508 0.51 1.49 -21.88
CA ASN A 508 1.45 0.38 -21.89
C ASN A 508 2.62 0.56 -20.89
N GLY A 509 2.60 1.65 -20.14
CA GLY A 509 3.64 2.09 -19.21
C GLY A 509 4.81 2.82 -19.90
N LYS A 510 4.68 3.23 -21.17
CA LYS A 510 5.77 3.87 -21.93
C LYS A 510 5.25 4.87 -22.96
N PHE A 511 5.64 6.14 -22.79
CA PHE A 511 5.50 7.15 -23.83
C PHE A 511 6.50 6.95 -24.99
N ASN A 512 5.96 6.76 -26.20
CA ASN A 512 6.72 6.64 -27.43
C ASN A 512 5.87 7.06 -28.66
N VAL A 513 6.40 6.87 -29.87
CA VAL A 513 5.71 7.28 -31.11
C VAL A 513 4.37 6.57 -31.33
N VAL A 514 4.17 5.39 -30.74
CA VAL A 514 2.90 4.65 -30.84
C VAL A 514 1.78 5.36 -30.09
N ASP A 515 2.08 6.09 -29.01
CA ASP A 515 1.10 6.90 -28.27
C ASP A 515 0.62 8.08 -29.12
N LEU A 516 1.54 8.77 -29.79
CA LEU A 516 1.18 9.84 -30.72
C LEU A 516 0.37 9.34 -31.92
N GLN A 517 0.65 8.11 -32.37
CA GLN A 517 -0.19 7.46 -33.39
C GLN A 517 -1.59 7.19 -32.84
N LYS A 518 -1.69 6.65 -31.62
CA LYS A 518 -2.97 6.35 -30.95
C LYS A 518 -3.82 7.60 -30.80
N LEU A 519 -3.25 8.70 -30.29
CA LEU A 519 -3.93 9.99 -30.19
C LEU A 519 -4.39 10.50 -31.57
N PHE A 520 -3.50 10.47 -32.57
CA PHE A 520 -3.87 10.88 -33.93
C PHE A 520 -5.02 10.04 -34.51
N PHE A 521 -5.05 8.73 -34.25
CA PHE A 521 -6.14 7.85 -34.68
C PHE A 521 -7.47 8.23 -34.01
N GLU A 522 -7.46 8.51 -32.71
CA GLU A 522 -8.66 8.93 -31.98
C GLU A 522 -9.26 10.22 -32.53
N LEU A 523 -8.42 11.17 -32.93
CA LEU A 523 -8.85 12.43 -33.57
C LEU A 523 -9.52 12.23 -34.93
N THR A 524 -9.10 11.22 -35.68
CA THR A 524 -9.62 10.94 -37.03
C THR A 524 -10.86 10.04 -37.03
N GLY A 525 -11.23 9.45 -35.89
CA GLY A 525 -12.38 8.54 -35.77
C GLY A 525 -12.22 7.23 -36.54
N GLU A 526 -11.01 6.89 -36.98
CA GLU A 526 -10.72 5.65 -37.70
C GLU A 526 -10.45 4.50 -36.70
N THR A 527 -11.35 3.53 -36.61
CA THR A 527 -11.06 2.25 -35.96
C THR A 527 -10.11 1.44 -36.85
N ARG A 528 -9.00 0.92 -36.29
CA ARG A 528 -8.10 0.04 -37.07
C ARG A 528 -8.88 -1.16 -37.64
N PRO A 529 -8.60 -1.59 -38.89
CA PRO A 529 -9.03 -2.89 -39.40
C PRO A 529 -8.35 -4.06 -38.67
#